data_AF-A0AAD5E5D2-F1
#
_entry.id   AF-A0AAD5E5D2-F1
#
_cell.length_a   1.000
_cell.length_b   1.000
_cell.length_c   1.000
_cell.angle_alpha   90.00
_cell.angle_beta   90.00
_cell.angle_gamma   90.00
#
_symmetry.space_group_name_H-M   'P 1'
#
loop_
_entity.id
_entity.type
_entity.pdbx_description
1 polymer ?
#
loop_
_entity_poly.entity_id
_entity_poly.type
_entity_poly.pdbx_seq_one_letter_code
_entity_poly.pdbx_strand_id
1 'polypeptide(L)'
;MFVLLSLLAIVQWVAASSCPQLDLDFSKIADGTSPFDIGFTDVWCGQNAIIQGGKMDLSLNKKCGPDISTNLNVQSGLFEVDLETSWGSGVVTAITLFSAGTGEDKRDEVDMEFIGTDVTTVQTTYFVEGVHVPGATQSVDFQVASNTSTSRHIYGMEYTPDSISWYIDGRKVNTVLKKDGVPFPTKPVDLNLSLWDATEFSEWAGKVIQILQIHPDIYETSS
;
A
#
# COMPACT_ATOMS: atom_id res chain seq x y z
N MET A 1 -7.89 -31.86 35.95
CA MET A 1 -9.15 -31.39 35.36
C MET A 1 -8.81 -30.12 34.61
N PHE A 2 -8.58 -30.23 33.29
CA PHE A 2 -8.21 -29.11 32.42
C PHE A 2 -9.46 -28.71 31.64
N VAL A 3 -9.85 -27.44 31.71
CA VAL A 3 -10.87 -26.86 30.82
C VAL A 3 -10.10 -26.06 29.78
N LEU A 4 -10.01 -26.62 28.57
CA LEU A 4 -9.56 -25.92 27.38
C LEU A 4 -10.80 -25.22 26.79
N LEU A 5 -10.83 -23.89 26.82
CA LEU A 5 -11.88 -23.11 26.16
C LEU A 5 -11.35 -22.70 24.78
N SER A 6 -11.52 -23.57 23.79
CA SER A 6 -11.29 -23.23 22.38
C SER A 6 -12.52 -22.45 21.87
N LEU A 7 -12.48 -21.13 21.94
CA LEU A 7 -13.44 -20.29 21.24
C LEU A 7 -12.96 -20.09 19.80
N LEU A 8 -13.34 -21.00 18.90
CA LEU A 8 -13.33 -20.70 17.47
C LEU A 8 -14.49 -19.72 17.20
N ALA A 9 -14.20 -18.42 17.24
CA ALA A 9 -15.06 -17.44 16.62
C ALA A 9 -14.85 -17.54 15.10
N ILE A 10 -15.59 -18.44 14.45
CA ILE A 10 -15.72 -18.43 12.99
C ILE A 10 -16.65 -17.25 12.69
N VAL A 11 -16.07 -16.07 12.47
CA VAL A 11 -16.77 -14.96 11.82
C VAL A 11 -16.91 -15.38 10.36
N GLN A 12 -18.03 -16.03 10.04
CA GLN A 12 -18.43 -16.22 8.65
C GLN A 12 -18.73 -14.83 8.08
N TRP A 13 -17.76 -14.25 7.38
CA TRP A 13 -18.02 -13.14 6.47
C TRP A 13 -19.10 -13.62 5.50
N VAL A 14 -20.24 -12.94 5.52
CA VAL A 14 -21.24 -13.08 4.46
C VAL A 14 -20.55 -12.62 3.20
N ALA A 15 -20.21 -13.56 2.33
CA ALA A 15 -19.68 -13.25 1.01
C ALA A 15 -20.69 -12.35 0.31
N ALA A 16 -20.39 -11.06 0.21
CA ALA A 16 -21.02 -10.21 -0.77
C ALA A 16 -20.57 -10.76 -2.12
N SER A 17 -21.43 -11.58 -2.74
CA SER A 17 -21.18 -12.38 -3.95
C SER A 17 -21.01 -11.55 -5.23
N SER A 18 -20.51 -10.32 -5.11
CA SER A 18 -20.34 -9.37 -6.20
C SER A 18 -19.03 -8.57 -6.15
N CYS A 19 -18.19 -8.74 -5.11
CA CYS A 19 -16.87 -8.12 -5.12
C CYS A 19 -15.91 -8.99 -5.96
N PRO A 20 -15.25 -8.45 -7.00
CA PRO A 20 -14.16 -9.16 -7.63
C PRO A 20 -13.07 -9.40 -6.58
N GLN A 21 -12.83 -10.67 -6.24
CA GLN A 21 -11.72 -11.04 -5.38
C GLN A 21 -10.48 -11.15 -6.26
N LEU A 22 -9.57 -10.19 -6.13
CA LEU A 22 -8.22 -10.30 -6.68
C LEU A 22 -7.32 -10.89 -5.58
N ASP A 23 -7.02 -12.17 -5.70
CA ASP A 23 -6.12 -12.89 -4.80
C ASP A 23 -4.89 -13.32 -5.61
N LEU A 24 -3.81 -12.53 -5.50
CA LEU A 24 -2.56 -12.74 -6.22
C LEU A 24 -1.50 -13.34 -5.29
N ASP A 25 -1.25 -14.63 -5.48
CA ASP A 25 -0.15 -15.34 -4.83
C ASP A 25 1.04 -15.41 -5.78
N PHE A 26 1.98 -14.48 -5.63
CA PHE A 26 3.18 -14.39 -6.47
C PHE A 26 4.04 -15.66 -6.42
N SER A 27 3.95 -16.48 -5.36
CA SER A 27 4.69 -17.76 -5.29
C SER A 27 4.21 -18.80 -6.31
N LYS A 28 3.03 -18.58 -6.91
CA LYS A 28 2.43 -19.41 -7.96
C LYS A 28 2.58 -18.80 -9.36
N ILE A 29 3.22 -17.63 -9.47
CA ILE A 29 3.41 -16.92 -10.72
C ILE A 29 4.85 -17.14 -11.19
N ALA A 30 5.03 -17.39 -12.49
CA ALA A 30 6.35 -17.64 -13.03
C ALA A 30 7.22 -16.38 -13.01
N ASP A 31 8.50 -16.54 -12.70
CA ASP A 31 9.48 -15.46 -12.76
C ASP A 31 9.52 -14.83 -14.16
N GLY A 32 9.64 -13.50 -14.20
CA GLY A 32 9.62 -12.71 -15.43
C GLY A 32 8.23 -12.45 -16.00
N THR A 33 7.15 -12.95 -15.36
CA THR A 33 5.78 -12.53 -15.72
C THR A 33 5.64 -11.03 -15.49
N SER A 34 5.13 -10.32 -16.49
CA SER A 34 4.83 -8.89 -16.35
C SER A 34 3.66 -8.71 -15.37
N PRO A 35 3.74 -7.80 -14.39
CA PRO A 35 2.58 -7.43 -13.56
C PRO A 35 1.35 -7.04 -14.40
N PHE A 36 1.57 -6.52 -15.60
CA PHE A 36 0.51 -6.07 -16.51
C PHE A 36 -0.22 -7.22 -17.21
N ASP A 37 0.33 -8.42 -17.19
CA ASP A 37 -0.33 -9.63 -17.71
C ASP A 37 -1.25 -10.27 -16.66
N ILE A 38 -1.17 -9.84 -15.40
CA ILE A 38 -1.90 -10.43 -14.25
C ILE A 38 -2.86 -9.44 -13.56
N GLY A 39 -3.19 -8.33 -14.24
CA GLY A 39 -4.27 -7.43 -13.83
C GLY A 39 -3.82 -6.09 -13.25
N PHE A 40 -2.52 -5.79 -13.21
CA PHE A 40 -2.04 -4.44 -12.97
C PHE A 40 -2.01 -3.61 -14.27
N THR A 41 -1.94 -2.30 -14.10
CA THR A 41 -1.72 -1.31 -15.14
C THR A 41 -0.51 -0.46 -14.77
N ASP A 42 0.23 -0.02 -15.78
CA ASP A 42 1.38 0.88 -15.61
C ASP A 42 0.85 2.31 -15.47
N VAL A 43 0.93 2.86 -14.26
CA VAL A 43 0.64 4.28 -14.01
C VAL A 43 1.89 5.10 -14.29
N TRP A 44 3.02 4.64 -13.76
CA TRP A 44 4.32 5.26 -13.99
C TRP A 44 5.47 4.27 -13.78
N CYS A 45 6.46 4.28 -14.67
CA CYS A 45 7.73 3.55 -14.49
C CYS A 45 7.55 2.04 -14.20
N GLY A 46 6.50 1.44 -14.74
CA GLY A 46 6.13 0.04 -14.51
C GLY A 46 7.21 -0.99 -14.86
N GLN A 47 8.18 -0.64 -15.73
CA GLN A 47 9.33 -1.50 -16.00
C GLN A 47 10.22 -1.78 -14.76
N ASN A 48 10.06 -1.02 -13.68
CA ASN A 48 10.74 -1.24 -12.41
C ASN A 48 9.95 -2.12 -11.43
N ALA A 49 8.82 -2.70 -11.84
CA ALA A 49 8.07 -3.71 -11.12
C ALA A 49 8.34 -5.09 -11.76
N ILE A 50 9.00 -5.99 -11.02
CA ILE A 50 9.45 -7.29 -11.53
C ILE A 50 8.92 -8.40 -10.65
N ILE A 51 8.30 -9.43 -11.26
CA ILE A 51 7.92 -10.65 -10.54
C ILE A 51 9.06 -11.65 -10.64
N GLN A 52 9.63 -12.01 -9.50
CA GLN A 52 10.73 -12.96 -9.40
C GLN A 52 10.81 -13.57 -8.00
N GLY A 53 11.29 -14.81 -7.89
CA GLY A 53 11.50 -15.46 -6.59
C GLY A 53 10.22 -15.60 -5.77
N GLY A 54 9.06 -15.69 -6.45
CA GLY A 54 7.75 -15.80 -5.80
C GLY A 54 7.22 -14.51 -5.14
N LYS A 55 7.76 -13.35 -5.51
CA LYS A 55 7.31 -12.02 -5.06
C LYS A 55 7.31 -11.01 -6.21
N MET A 56 6.74 -9.83 -5.96
CA MET A 56 6.85 -8.67 -6.84
C MET A 56 7.78 -7.65 -6.18
N ASP A 57 8.91 -7.38 -6.83
CA ASP A 57 9.89 -6.38 -6.40
C ASP A 57 9.62 -5.04 -7.09
N LEU A 58 9.48 -3.98 -6.31
CA LEU A 58 9.44 -2.59 -6.78
C LEU A 58 10.80 -1.94 -6.54
N SER A 59 11.39 -1.34 -7.58
CA SER A 59 12.73 -0.76 -7.49
C SER A 59 12.78 0.73 -7.84
N LEU A 60 13.40 1.55 -6.99
CA LEU A 60 13.67 2.96 -7.26
C LEU A 60 15.10 3.12 -7.81
N ASN A 61 15.23 3.77 -8.96
CA ASN A 61 16.53 4.08 -9.57
C ASN A 61 16.65 5.57 -9.91
N LYS A 62 17.76 5.97 -10.55
CA LYS A 62 18.06 7.39 -10.87
C LYS A 62 17.03 8.05 -11.79
N LYS A 63 16.23 7.27 -12.51
CA LYS A 63 15.25 7.77 -13.47
C LYS A 63 13.86 7.90 -12.84
N CYS A 64 13.42 6.86 -12.15
CA CYS A 64 12.08 6.77 -11.56
C CYS A 64 11.96 5.56 -10.64
N GLY A 65 10.87 5.51 -9.89
CA GLY A 65 10.36 4.30 -9.25
C GLY A 65 8.91 4.04 -9.70
N PRO A 66 8.45 2.79 -9.58
CA PRO A 66 7.18 2.37 -10.16
C PRO A 66 5.98 2.88 -9.34
N ASP A 67 4.88 3.16 -10.04
CA ASP A 67 3.52 3.18 -9.54
C ASP A 67 2.69 2.27 -10.46
N ILE A 68 2.11 1.22 -9.88
CA ILE A 68 1.25 0.27 -10.59
C ILE A 68 -0.09 0.20 -9.90
N SER A 69 -1.16 0.11 -10.71
CA SER A 69 -2.53 0.12 -10.21
C SER A 69 -3.29 -1.11 -10.67
N THR A 70 -4.15 -1.65 -9.81
CA THR A 70 -5.19 -2.58 -10.24
C THR A 70 -6.22 -1.87 -11.13
N ASN A 71 -7.13 -2.61 -11.77
CA ASN A 71 -8.27 -2.03 -12.49
C ASN A 71 -9.58 -2.70 -12.04
N LEU A 72 -9.82 -2.67 -10.72
CA LEU A 72 -10.92 -3.36 -10.05
C LEU A 72 -12.15 -2.49 -9.88
N ASN A 73 -11.99 -1.17 -9.79
CA ASN A 73 -13.07 -0.17 -9.66
C ASN A 73 -14.06 -0.54 -8.54
N VAL A 74 -13.56 -0.66 -7.31
CA VAL A 74 -14.30 -1.22 -6.17
C VAL A 74 -14.94 -0.10 -5.36
N GLN A 75 -16.26 -0.18 -5.15
CA GLN A 75 -17.01 0.83 -4.39
C GLN A 75 -16.76 0.76 -2.88
N SER A 76 -16.47 -0.43 -2.37
CA SER A 76 -16.17 -0.70 -0.96
C SER A 76 -15.52 -2.08 -0.82
N GLY A 77 -14.53 -2.22 0.03
CA GLY A 77 -13.84 -3.49 0.24
C GLY A 77 -12.70 -3.40 1.25
N LEU A 78 -12.14 -4.55 1.56
CA LEU A 78 -10.88 -4.70 2.29
C LEU A 78 -9.79 -5.03 1.28
N PHE A 79 -8.73 -4.24 1.27
CA PHE A 79 -7.56 -4.42 0.42
C PHE A 79 -6.39 -4.79 1.33
N GLU A 80 -5.76 -5.94 1.07
CA GLU A 80 -4.65 -6.45 1.88
C GLU A 80 -3.43 -6.69 1.01
N VAL A 81 -2.26 -6.32 1.53
CA VAL A 81 -0.95 -6.50 0.86
C VAL A 81 0.03 -7.07 1.87
N ASP A 82 0.66 -8.19 1.52
CA ASP A 82 1.76 -8.79 2.28
C ASP A 82 3.10 -8.24 1.77
N LEU A 83 3.71 -7.33 2.54
CA LEU A 83 4.77 -6.42 2.07
C LEU A 83 5.94 -6.32 3.06
N GLU A 84 7.15 -6.25 2.50
CA GLU A 84 8.34 -5.64 3.09
C GLU A 84 8.58 -4.26 2.45
N THR A 85 8.83 -3.23 3.25
CA THR A 85 9.00 -1.86 2.75
C THR A 85 10.44 -1.60 2.32
N SER A 86 10.65 -0.56 1.53
CA SER A 86 11.99 -0.04 1.31
C SER A 86 12.50 0.73 2.53
N TRP A 87 13.80 1.03 2.56
CA TRP A 87 14.46 1.89 3.54
C TRP A 87 15.46 2.84 2.86
N GLY A 88 15.81 3.93 3.56
CA GLY A 88 16.73 4.95 3.06
C GLY A 88 16.11 6.35 3.02
N SER A 89 16.98 7.37 3.03
CA SER A 89 16.54 8.77 2.97
C SER A 89 15.99 9.14 1.60
N GLY A 90 14.87 9.86 1.59
CA GLY A 90 14.14 10.30 0.41
C GLY A 90 13.29 9.21 -0.25
N VAL A 91 13.22 8.01 0.33
CA VAL A 91 12.46 6.89 -0.25
C VAL A 91 11.13 6.72 0.50
N VAL A 92 10.03 6.59 -0.24
CA VAL A 92 8.72 6.29 0.33
C VAL A 92 8.11 5.08 -0.38
N THR A 93 7.70 4.07 0.39
CA THR A 93 6.85 2.99 -0.09
C THR A 93 5.40 3.37 0.21
N ALA A 94 4.49 3.24 -0.77
CA ALA A 94 3.08 3.59 -0.56
C ALA A 94 2.13 2.49 -1.03
N ILE A 95 1.10 2.28 -0.22
CA ILE A 95 -0.11 1.54 -0.59
C ILE A 95 -1.22 2.57 -0.61
N THR A 96 -1.81 2.79 -1.78
CA THR A 96 -2.78 3.87 -1.96
C THR A 96 -4.05 3.36 -2.62
N LEU A 97 -5.20 3.88 -2.20
CA LEU A 97 -6.46 3.70 -2.92
C LEU A 97 -6.78 5.00 -3.67
N PHE A 98 -6.68 4.98 -5.00
CA PHE A 98 -7.06 6.11 -5.83
C PHE A 98 -8.46 5.92 -6.40
N SER A 99 -9.24 7.00 -6.49
CA SER A 99 -10.52 6.92 -7.20
C SER A 99 -10.34 6.67 -8.70
N ALA A 100 -11.01 5.65 -9.21
CA ALA A 100 -10.86 5.16 -10.57
C ALA A 100 -11.22 6.20 -11.64
N GLY A 101 -10.43 6.28 -12.72
CA GLY A 101 -10.76 7.05 -13.92
C GLY A 101 -10.75 8.58 -13.79
N THR A 102 -10.15 9.12 -12.73
CA THR A 102 -10.01 10.56 -12.50
C THR A 102 -8.54 10.99 -12.59
N GLY A 103 -8.27 12.17 -13.15
CA GLY A 103 -6.91 12.74 -13.13
C GLY A 103 -6.50 13.13 -11.72
N GLU A 104 -5.19 13.28 -11.48
CA GLU A 104 -4.61 13.50 -10.13
C GLU A 104 -5.28 14.65 -9.37
N ASP A 105 -5.57 15.76 -10.04
CA ASP A 105 -6.17 16.96 -9.43
C ASP A 105 -7.63 16.79 -8.95
N LYS A 106 -8.26 15.65 -9.24
CA LYS A 106 -9.68 15.39 -8.94
C LYS A 106 -9.92 13.99 -8.38
N ARG A 107 -8.87 13.32 -7.90
CA ARG A 107 -9.01 11.98 -7.32
C ARG A 107 -9.28 12.06 -5.82
N ASP A 108 -10.10 11.14 -5.34
CA ASP A 108 -10.07 10.79 -3.93
C ASP A 108 -8.88 9.85 -3.73
N GLU A 109 -8.25 9.93 -2.55
CA GLU A 109 -6.99 9.23 -2.25
C GLU A 109 -7.00 8.80 -0.78
N VAL A 110 -6.56 7.58 -0.50
CA VAL A 110 -6.42 7.03 0.85
C VAL A 110 -5.09 6.32 0.95
N ASP A 111 -4.25 6.71 1.90
CA ASP A 111 -2.85 6.31 1.90
C ASP A 111 -2.43 5.51 3.13
N MET A 112 -1.48 4.61 2.88
CA MET A 112 -0.51 4.10 3.84
C MET A 112 0.89 4.36 3.29
N GLU A 113 1.64 5.25 3.94
CA GLU A 113 2.98 5.63 3.50
C GLU A 113 4.04 5.25 4.55
N PHE A 114 5.11 4.63 4.06
CA PHE A 114 6.25 4.18 4.86
C PHE A 114 7.49 4.96 4.44
N ILE A 115 7.98 5.80 5.35
CA ILE A 115 9.14 6.65 5.08
C ILE A 115 10.40 5.85 5.35
N GLY A 116 11.30 5.76 4.37
CA GLY A 116 12.47 4.90 4.46
C GLY A 116 13.46 5.26 5.58
N THR A 117 13.38 6.45 6.17
CA THR A 117 14.17 6.83 7.35
C THR A 117 13.60 6.31 8.67
N ASP A 118 12.34 5.88 8.68
CA ASP A 118 11.66 5.30 9.83
C ASP A 118 10.94 4.01 9.44
N VAL A 119 11.64 2.91 9.66
CA VAL A 119 11.17 1.55 9.34
C VAL A 119 10.33 0.92 10.46
N THR A 120 9.80 1.74 11.37
CA THR A 120 8.98 1.27 12.50
C THR A 120 7.60 1.89 12.53
N THR A 121 7.30 2.83 11.63
CA THR A 121 6.05 3.58 11.60
C THR A 121 5.42 3.56 10.22
N VAL A 122 4.11 3.83 10.19
CA VAL A 122 3.34 4.05 8.98
C VAL A 122 2.49 5.30 9.16
N GLN A 123 2.39 6.10 8.11
CA GLN A 123 1.53 7.28 8.06
C GLN A 123 0.26 6.97 7.30
N THR A 124 -0.87 7.47 7.81
CA THR A 124 -2.18 7.30 7.17
C THR A 124 -2.82 8.64 6.95
N THR A 125 -3.39 8.84 5.77
CA THR A 125 -4.10 10.08 5.41
C THR A 125 -5.15 9.79 4.33
N TYR A 126 -5.94 10.81 4.00
CA TYR A 126 -6.81 10.77 2.83
C TYR A 126 -7.01 12.17 2.24
N PHE A 127 -7.31 12.20 0.95
CA PHE A 127 -7.64 13.39 0.16
C PHE A 127 -8.99 13.19 -0.53
N VAL A 128 -9.68 14.30 -0.80
CA VAL A 128 -10.96 14.32 -1.51
C VAL A 128 -10.85 15.34 -2.62
N GLU A 129 -11.13 14.92 -3.86
CA GLU A 129 -10.98 15.77 -5.05
C GLU A 129 -9.59 16.46 -5.13
N GLY A 130 -8.51 15.73 -4.83
CA GLY A 130 -7.13 16.24 -4.82
C GLY A 130 -6.78 17.16 -3.65
N VAL A 131 -7.68 17.35 -2.67
CA VAL A 131 -7.47 18.24 -1.53
C VAL A 131 -7.30 17.45 -0.24
N HIS A 132 -6.21 17.72 0.47
CA HIS A 132 -5.95 17.14 1.78
C HIS A 132 -7.03 17.54 2.77
N VAL A 133 -7.62 16.57 3.48
CA VAL A 133 -8.64 16.88 4.47
C VAL A 133 -7.97 17.25 5.80
N PRO A 134 -8.23 18.45 6.37
CA PRO A 134 -7.55 18.87 7.59
C PRO A 134 -7.74 17.90 8.75
N GLY A 135 -6.63 17.49 9.38
CA GLY A 135 -6.63 16.50 10.45
C GLY A 135 -6.83 15.05 10.00
N ALA A 136 -6.87 14.79 8.68
CA ALA A 136 -6.89 13.44 8.12
C ALA A 136 -5.55 12.72 8.30
N THR A 137 -4.43 13.45 8.16
CA THR A 137 -3.12 12.90 8.45
C THR A 137 -3.06 12.58 9.94
N GLN A 138 -3.08 11.28 10.22
CA GLN A 138 -2.68 10.77 11.50
C GLN A 138 -1.27 10.20 11.31
N SER A 139 -0.27 11.06 11.51
CA SER A 139 1.07 10.65 11.94
C SER A 139 0.95 10.27 13.41
N VAL A 140 0.34 9.12 13.66
CA VAL A 140 0.35 8.53 14.99
C VAL A 140 1.07 7.23 14.81
N ASP A 141 2.40 7.30 14.87
CA ASP A 141 3.38 6.21 14.83
C ASP A 141 2.75 4.87 15.23
N PHE A 142 2.11 4.19 14.28
CA PHE A 142 1.62 2.85 14.53
C PHE A 142 2.85 1.98 14.47
N GLN A 143 3.45 1.82 15.66
CA GLN A 143 4.63 1.02 15.85
C GLN A 143 4.35 -0.36 15.28
N VAL A 144 5.01 -0.65 14.17
CA VAL A 144 5.09 -2.01 13.67
C VAL A 144 6.00 -2.75 14.64
N ALA A 145 5.62 -3.96 15.04
CA ALA A 145 6.32 -4.69 16.08
C ALA A 145 7.78 -5.01 15.69
N SER A 146 8.10 -4.93 14.41
CA SER A 146 9.40 -5.21 13.81
C SER A 146 9.74 -4.20 12.72
N ASN A 147 11.01 -4.22 12.30
CA ASN A 147 11.51 -3.44 11.18
C ASN A 147 10.78 -3.86 9.88
N THR A 148 10.05 -2.91 9.29
CA THR A 148 9.22 -3.12 8.08
C THR A 148 10.04 -3.43 6.84
N SER A 149 11.34 -3.09 6.81
CA SER A 149 12.20 -3.33 5.65
C SER A 149 12.92 -4.68 5.65
N THR A 150 12.77 -5.44 6.73
CA THR A 150 13.38 -6.79 6.87
C THR A 150 12.38 -7.83 7.37
N SER A 151 11.10 -7.46 7.50
CA SER A 151 10.04 -8.32 8.02
C SER A 151 8.76 -8.07 7.24
N ARG A 152 8.17 -9.14 6.70
CA ARG A 152 6.85 -9.08 6.06
C ARG A 152 5.74 -8.84 7.08
N HIS A 153 4.81 -7.98 6.71
CA HIS A 153 3.57 -7.72 7.43
C HIS A 153 2.40 -7.64 6.46
N ILE A 154 1.20 -7.95 6.95
CA ILE A 154 -0.03 -7.76 6.19
C ILE A 154 -0.58 -6.37 6.51
N TYR A 155 -0.57 -5.48 5.53
CA TYR A 155 -1.17 -4.16 5.64
C TYR A 155 -2.54 -4.16 4.97
N GLY A 156 -3.54 -3.65 5.69
CA GLY A 156 -4.92 -3.65 5.23
C GLY A 156 -5.55 -2.27 5.23
N MET A 157 -6.34 -1.97 4.20
CA MET A 157 -7.23 -0.80 4.15
C MET A 157 -8.66 -1.26 3.88
N GLU A 158 -9.57 -0.97 4.81
CA GLU A 158 -11.01 -1.16 4.62
C GLU A 158 -11.63 0.18 4.22
N TYR A 159 -12.17 0.22 3.02
CA TYR A 159 -12.82 1.37 2.42
C TYR A 159 -14.33 1.13 2.32
N THR A 160 -15.13 2.00 2.93
CA THR A 160 -16.59 1.90 2.93
C THR A 160 -17.22 3.29 2.75
N PRO A 161 -18.50 3.39 2.37
CA PRO A 161 -19.18 4.69 2.24
C PRO A 161 -19.21 5.54 3.52
N ASP A 162 -19.00 4.92 4.68
CA ASP A 162 -19.15 5.53 6.01
C ASP A 162 -17.85 5.56 6.83
N SER A 163 -16.82 4.82 6.43
CA SER A 163 -15.56 4.74 7.17
C SER A 163 -14.38 4.28 6.32
N ILE A 164 -13.19 4.71 6.74
CA ILE A 164 -11.91 4.20 6.31
C ILE A 164 -11.22 3.62 7.54
N SER A 165 -10.78 2.36 7.49
CA SER A 165 -10.01 1.73 8.56
C SER A 165 -8.69 1.17 8.03
N TRP A 166 -7.64 1.28 8.83
CA TRP A 166 -6.32 0.75 8.51
C TRP A 166 -5.95 -0.37 9.47
N TYR A 167 -5.25 -1.37 8.95
CA TYR A 167 -4.90 -2.61 9.65
C TYR A 167 -3.42 -2.95 9.45
N ILE A 168 -2.82 -3.54 10.49
CA ILE A 168 -1.49 -4.14 10.45
C ILE A 168 -1.61 -5.51 11.11
N ASP A 169 -1.24 -6.57 10.39
CA ASP A 169 -1.35 -7.97 10.81
C ASP A 169 -2.76 -8.33 11.33
N GLY A 170 -3.77 -7.87 10.60
CA GLY A 170 -5.19 -8.05 10.95
C GLY A 170 -5.68 -7.21 12.15
N ARG A 171 -4.81 -6.45 12.82
CA ARG A 171 -5.20 -5.53 13.90
C ARG A 171 -5.56 -4.17 13.34
N LYS A 172 -6.79 -3.71 13.59
CA LYS A 172 -7.21 -2.35 13.27
C LYS A 172 -6.39 -1.34 14.09
N VAL A 173 -5.66 -0.46 13.40
CA VAL A 173 -4.79 0.54 14.02
C VAL A 173 -5.40 1.94 13.99
N ASN A 174 -6.12 2.27 12.91
CA ASN A 174 -6.78 3.56 12.75
C ASN A 174 -8.17 3.41 12.13
N THR A 175 -9.05 4.37 12.42
CA THR A 175 -10.34 4.53 11.74
C THR A 175 -10.73 5.99 11.66
N VAL A 176 -11.16 6.41 10.47
CA VAL A 176 -11.88 7.66 10.24
C VAL A 176 -13.32 7.32 9.89
N LEU A 177 -14.26 7.91 10.62
CA LEU A 177 -15.68 7.84 10.31
C LEU A 177 -16.08 9.08 9.50
N LYS A 178 -16.94 8.88 8.51
CA LYS A 178 -17.61 9.98 7.81
C LYS A 178 -18.38 10.84 8.80
N LYS A 179 -18.25 12.16 8.67
CA LYS A 179 -18.92 13.14 9.53
C LYS A 179 -19.57 14.21 8.67
N ASP A 180 -20.72 14.70 9.12
CA ASP A 180 -21.42 15.78 8.43
C ASP A 180 -20.54 17.04 8.36
N GLY A 181 -20.46 17.64 7.18
CA GLY A 181 -19.67 18.85 6.93
C GLY A 181 -18.16 18.63 6.79
N VAL A 182 -17.67 17.40 6.86
CA VAL A 182 -16.26 17.04 6.57
C VAL A 182 -16.20 16.32 5.23
N PRO A 183 -15.38 16.76 4.25
CA PRO A 183 -15.18 16.03 3.01
C PRO A 183 -14.76 14.59 3.28
N PHE A 184 -15.33 13.64 2.55
CA PHE A 184 -15.04 12.22 2.71
C PHE A 184 -15.01 11.54 1.33
N PRO A 185 -14.04 10.65 1.05
CA PRO A 185 -13.98 9.91 -0.21
C PRO A 185 -15.26 9.09 -0.44
N THR A 186 -15.78 9.10 -1.67
CA THR A 186 -17.01 8.34 -1.99
C THR A 186 -16.97 7.62 -3.33
N LYS A 187 -15.95 7.87 -4.14
CA LYS A 187 -15.80 7.25 -5.46
C LYS A 187 -15.32 5.80 -5.34
N PRO A 188 -15.59 4.95 -6.34
CA PRO A 188 -14.92 3.67 -6.47
C PRO A 188 -13.40 3.83 -6.57
N VAL A 189 -12.65 2.89 -6.02
CA VAL A 189 -11.19 2.94 -5.92
C VAL A 189 -10.50 1.75 -6.57
N ASP A 190 -9.27 1.98 -7.00
CA ASP A 190 -8.29 0.97 -7.37
C ASP A 190 -7.13 0.97 -6.34
N LEU A 191 -6.49 -0.19 -6.16
CA LEU A 191 -5.29 -0.32 -5.33
C LEU A 191 -4.05 0.02 -6.15
N ASN A 192 -3.26 0.95 -5.64
CA ASN A 192 -1.94 1.33 -6.15
C ASN A 192 -0.84 0.90 -5.21
N LEU A 193 0.27 0.44 -5.79
CA LEU A 193 1.50 0.10 -5.10
C LEU A 193 2.64 0.90 -5.73
N SER A 194 3.34 1.68 -4.92
CA SER A 194 4.41 2.53 -5.44
C SER A 194 5.64 2.59 -4.52
N LEU A 195 6.77 2.91 -5.16
CA LEU A 195 8.03 3.22 -4.48
C LEU A 195 8.63 4.45 -5.14
N TRP A 196 8.66 5.58 -4.42
CA TRP A 196 8.93 6.88 -5.03
C TRP A 196 10.00 7.70 -4.30
N ASP A 197 10.57 8.66 -5.04
CA ASP A 197 11.57 9.61 -4.57
C ASP A 197 10.89 10.87 -4.02
N ALA A 198 10.88 10.99 -2.69
CA ALA A 198 10.30 12.10 -1.95
C ALA A 198 11.30 13.23 -1.66
N THR A 199 12.38 13.36 -2.44
CA THR A 199 13.40 14.42 -2.26
C THR A 199 12.82 15.84 -2.32
N GLU A 200 11.74 16.06 -3.06
CA GLU A 200 11.03 17.35 -3.06
C GLU A 200 10.39 17.68 -1.71
N PHE A 201 10.04 16.66 -0.93
CA PHE A 201 9.51 16.73 0.43
C PHE A 201 10.58 16.42 1.48
N SER A 202 11.79 16.97 1.29
CA SER A 202 12.94 16.57 2.09
C SER A 202 12.88 16.85 3.60
N GLU A 203 12.01 17.75 4.05
CA GLU A 203 11.78 17.93 5.49
C GLU A 203 11.05 16.73 6.13
N TRP A 204 10.27 16.00 5.32
CA TRP A 204 9.47 14.86 5.74
C TRP A 204 10.20 13.53 5.52
N ALA A 205 10.74 13.29 4.32
CA ALA A 205 11.37 12.02 3.96
C ALA A 205 12.90 12.07 3.85
N GLY A 206 13.50 13.26 3.89
CA GLY A 206 14.91 13.46 3.56
C GLY A 206 15.18 13.45 2.05
N LYS A 207 16.43 13.25 1.64
CA LYS A 207 16.85 13.31 0.23
C LYS A 207 17.52 12.01 -0.17
N VAL A 208 17.32 11.61 -1.42
CA VAL A 208 18.09 10.50 -2.01
C VAL A 208 19.52 10.99 -2.26
N ILE A 209 20.44 10.70 -1.34
CA ILE A 209 21.83 11.20 -1.39
C ILE A 209 22.73 10.23 -2.20
N GLN A 210 22.37 8.94 -2.26
CA GLN A 210 22.99 7.94 -3.12
C GLN A 210 22.05 6.73 -3.21
N ILE A 211 21.69 6.26 -4.41
CA ILE A 211 20.92 5.03 -4.61
C ILE A 211 21.89 3.85 -4.40
N LEU A 212 22.32 3.65 -3.16
CA LEU A 212 23.08 2.47 -2.75
C LEU A 212 22.12 1.54 -2.01
N GLN A 213 21.73 0.48 -2.71
CA GLN A 213 21.16 -0.76 -2.18
C GLN A 213 19.87 -0.63 -1.38
N ILE A 214 18.78 -0.36 -2.11
CA ILE A 214 17.46 -0.89 -1.74
C ILE A 214 17.50 -2.38 -2.10
N HIS A 215 17.73 -3.25 -1.10
CA HIS A 215 18.01 -4.69 -1.18
C HIS A 215 19.27 -5.09 -2.00
N PRO A 216 20.33 -5.64 -1.37
CA PRO A 216 21.51 -6.14 -2.09
C PRO A 216 21.29 -7.43 -2.90
N ASP A 217 20.08 -8.01 -2.91
CA ASP A 217 19.83 -9.30 -3.58
C ASP A 217 19.41 -9.18 -5.05
N ILE A 218 19.40 -7.97 -5.61
CA ILE A 218 19.12 -7.73 -7.02
C ILE A 218 20.33 -7.00 -7.59
N TYR A 219 20.95 -7.61 -8.60
CA TYR A 219 22.17 -7.22 -9.33
C TYR A 219 23.51 -7.85 -8.89
N GLU A 220 23.60 -9.17 -9.01
CA GLU A 220 24.68 -9.77 -9.81
C GLU A 220 24.08 -10.60 -10.94
N THR A 221 23.83 -9.97 -12.10
CA THR A 221 23.82 -10.73 -13.36
C THR A 221 25.16 -10.50 -14.03
N SER A 222 26.00 -11.51 -13.92
CA SER A 222 27.22 -11.70 -14.69
C SER A 222 26.95 -11.60 -16.20
N SER A 223 27.58 -10.63 -16.87
CA SER A 223 28.47 -10.81 -18.04
C SER A 223 28.82 -9.45 -18.66
#